data_AF-A0A7S0DBC7-F1
#
_entry.id   AF-A0A7S0DBC7-F1
#
_cell.length_a   1.000
_cell.length_b   1.000
_cell.length_c   1.000
_cell.angle_alpha   90.00
_cell.angle_beta   90.00
_cell.angle_gamma   90.00
#
_symmetry.space_group_name_H-M   'P 1'
#
loop_
_entity.id
_entity.type
_entity.pdbx_description
1 polymer ?
#
loop_
_entity_poly.entity_id
_entity_poly.type
_entity_poly.pdbx_seq_one_letter_code
_entity_poly.pdbx_strand_id
1 'polypeptide(L)'
;MAEDTKTFADEVWATIDPEGAGSLHVDLAVAGLKALNPHVSEHELRELRSIAGADSVLTRSAFVNMFASKWAPSAEDESPGAPNKEGMRVRVAVRVRPLSSKEHAENAKPCIDFPQETQLKIGKHAFTYDHVLQKNVDQQDVYDTCVKRLVCNFVQGFNTTIL
;
A
#
# COMPACT_ATOMS: atom_id res chain seq x y z
N MET A 1 -13.53 11.19 -6.29
CA MET A 1 -12.34 10.29 -6.20
C MET A 1 -11.07 10.97 -6.71
N ALA A 2 -11.08 11.74 -7.82
CA ALA A 2 -9.91 12.54 -8.27
C ALA A 2 -9.80 13.93 -7.60
N GLU A 3 -10.83 14.36 -6.87
CA GLU A 3 -10.88 15.65 -6.16
C GLU A 3 -10.10 15.61 -4.84
N ASP A 4 -10.07 14.46 -4.16
CA ASP A 4 -9.40 14.31 -2.85
C ASP A 4 -7.87 14.41 -2.97
N THR A 5 -7.30 13.88 -4.06
CA THR A 5 -5.84 13.89 -4.29
C THR A 5 -5.30 15.25 -4.69
N LYS A 6 -6.07 16.03 -5.47
CA LYS A 6 -5.73 17.41 -5.80
C LYS A 6 -5.86 18.32 -4.58
N THR A 7 -6.90 18.12 -3.78
CA THR A 7 -7.12 18.88 -2.53
C THR A 7 -5.96 18.69 -1.56
N PHE A 8 -5.53 17.45 -1.35
CA PHE A 8 -4.37 17.15 -0.50
C PHE A 8 -3.06 17.77 -1.04
N ALA A 9 -2.81 17.66 -2.35
CA ALA A 9 -1.63 18.28 -2.97
C ALA A 9 -1.64 19.81 -2.82
N ASP A 10 -2.82 20.43 -2.87
CA ASP A 10 -3.00 21.86 -2.64
C ASP A 10 -2.75 22.28 -1.19
N GLU A 11 -3.15 21.47 -0.21
CA GLU A 11 -2.82 21.68 1.20
C GLU A 11 -1.31 21.58 1.47
N VAL A 12 -0.65 20.58 0.85
CA VAL A 12 0.81 20.44 0.90
C VAL A 12 1.48 21.66 0.29
N TRP A 13 1.02 22.13 -0.88
CA TRP A 13 1.55 23.34 -1.50
C TRP A 13 1.39 24.57 -0.59
N ALA A 14 0.21 24.78 -0.01
CA ALA A 14 -0.05 25.91 0.89
C ALA A 14 0.83 25.90 2.16
N THR A 15 1.26 24.72 2.59
CA THR A 15 2.19 24.56 3.73
C THR A 15 3.63 24.94 3.34
N ILE A 16 4.02 24.66 2.09
CA ILE A 16 5.36 24.97 1.57
C ILE A 16 5.45 26.43 1.11
N ASP A 17 4.35 27.02 0.61
CA ASP A 17 4.22 28.42 0.16
C ASP A 17 3.26 29.22 1.08
N PRO A 18 3.64 29.52 2.34
CA PRO A 18 2.75 30.23 3.26
C PRO A 18 2.45 31.67 2.82
N GLU A 19 3.30 32.28 1.98
CA GLU A 19 3.10 33.63 1.45
C GLU A 19 2.21 33.67 0.19
N GLY A 20 1.89 32.50 -0.39
CA GLY A 20 1.01 32.39 -1.55
C GLY A 20 1.61 33.02 -2.81
N ALA A 21 2.93 32.99 -2.97
CA ALA A 21 3.63 33.53 -4.13
C ALA A 21 3.25 32.82 -5.44
N GLY A 22 2.69 31.61 -5.36
CA GLY A 22 2.19 30.83 -6.50
C GLY A 22 3.30 30.16 -7.32
N SER A 23 4.56 30.43 -6.97
CA SER A 23 5.76 29.81 -7.51
C SER A 23 6.86 29.76 -6.45
N LEU A 24 7.57 28.64 -6.37
CA LEU A 24 8.62 28.39 -5.38
C LEU A 24 9.88 27.87 -6.07
N HIS A 25 11.05 28.13 -5.48
CA HIS A 25 12.28 27.48 -5.92
C HIS A 25 12.19 25.97 -5.67
N VAL A 26 12.64 25.16 -6.64
CA VAL A 26 12.49 23.69 -6.60
C VAL A 26 13.15 23.08 -5.36
N ASP A 27 14.28 23.63 -4.91
CA ASP A 27 14.94 23.14 -3.69
C ASP A 27 14.13 23.40 -2.41
N LEU A 28 13.37 24.49 -2.36
CA LEU A 28 12.48 24.79 -1.23
C LEU A 28 11.27 23.84 -1.25
N ALA A 29 10.73 23.56 -2.43
CA ALA A 29 9.66 22.58 -2.61
C ALA A 29 10.11 21.15 -2.24
N VAL A 30 11.32 20.75 -2.66
CA VAL A 30 11.94 19.47 -2.31
C VAL A 30 12.16 19.34 -0.81
N ALA A 31 12.72 20.38 -0.17
CA ALA A 31 12.96 20.38 1.27
C ALA A 31 11.64 20.31 2.06
N GLY A 32 10.63 21.09 1.65
CA GLY A 32 9.29 21.06 2.25
C GLY A 32 8.62 19.70 2.12
N LEU A 33 8.69 19.09 0.93
CA LEU A 33 8.14 17.76 0.69
C LEU A 33 8.82 16.68 1.55
N LYS A 34 10.15 16.72 1.67
CA LYS A 34 10.92 15.76 2.48
C LYS A 34 10.67 15.93 3.98
N ALA A 35 10.41 17.17 4.43
CA ALA A 35 10.05 17.46 5.82
C ALA A 35 8.63 16.94 6.15
N LEU A 36 7.69 17.06 5.22
CA LEU A 36 6.30 16.59 5.39
C LEU A 36 6.16 15.07 5.21
N ASN A 37 6.99 14.46 4.36
CA ASN A 37 6.96 13.01 4.11
C ASN A 37 8.39 12.43 4.12
N PRO A 38 8.86 11.90 5.28
CA PRO A 38 10.20 11.35 5.43
C PRO A 38 10.49 10.15 4.52
N HIS A 39 9.45 9.44 4.08
CA HIS A 39 9.54 8.22 3.27
C HIS A 39 9.79 8.49 1.78
N VAL A 40 9.68 9.74 1.31
CA VAL A 40 9.96 10.08 -0.10
C VAL A 40 11.42 9.77 -0.43
N SER A 41 11.67 8.99 -1.46
CA SER A 41 13.01 8.57 -1.85
C SER A 41 13.78 9.69 -2.56
N GLU A 42 15.11 9.68 -2.46
CA GLU A 42 15.99 10.62 -3.18
C GLU A 42 15.84 10.54 -4.70
N HIS A 43 15.44 9.37 -5.22
CA HIS A 43 15.16 9.20 -6.64
C HIS A 43 13.99 10.10 -7.08
N GLU A 44 12.90 10.09 -6.32
CA GLU A 44 11.73 10.88 -6.65
C GLU A 44 11.99 12.39 -6.50
N LEU A 45 12.77 12.81 -5.48
CA LEU A 45 13.21 14.20 -5.34
C LEU A 45 14.09 14.66 -6.51
N ARG A 46 14.90 13.76 -7.07
CA ARG A 46 15.72 14.06 -8.26
C ARG A 46 14.86 14.24 -9.50
N GLU A 47 13.77 13.49 -9.63
CA GLU A 47 12.80 13.70 -10.70
C GLU A 47 12.07 15.03 -10.57
N LEU A 48 11.74 15.50 -9.35
CA LEU A 48 11.20 16.85 -9.13
C LEU A 48 12.08 17.92 -9.73
N ARG A 49 13.38 17.82 -9.45
CA ARG A 49 14.40 18.73 -9.96
C ARG A 49 14.50 18.69 -11.47
N SER A 50 14.28 17.53 -12.08
CA SER A 50 14.26 17.39 -13.54
C SER A 50 13.02 18.04 -14.18
N ILE A 51 11.89 18.09 -13.48
CA ILE A 51 10.61 18.60 -14.02
C ILE A 51 10.53 20.12 -13.90
N ALA A 52 11.14 20.73 -12.89
CA ALA A 52 11.16 22.19 -12.70
C ALA A 52 11.87 22.97 -13.83
N GLY A 53 12.57 22.28 -14.74
CA GLY A 53 13.18 22.89 -15.92
C GLY A 53 14.31 23.88 -15.59
N ALA A 54 14.82 24.57 -16.61
CA ALA A 54 16.02 25.40 -16.53
C ALA A 54 15.91 26.59 -15.56
N ASP A 55 14.70 27.04 -15.22
CA ASP A 55 14.48 28.21 -14.37
C ASP A 55 14.43 27.89 -12.87
N SER A 56 14.58 26.62 -12.46
CA SER A 56 14.60 26.16 -11.06
C SER A 56 13.38 26.58 -10.23
N VAL A 57 12.30 27.03 -10.86
CA VAL A 57 11.08 27.52 -10.22
C VAL A 57 9.91 26.62 -10.60
N LEU A 58 9.21 26.12 -9.58
CA LEU A 58 8.05 25.26 -9.71
C LEU A 58 6.78 26.09 -9.46
N THR A 59 5.80 26.00 -10.35
CA THR A 59 4.49 26.65 -10.15
C THR A 59 3.53 25.74 -9.39
N ARG A 60 2.55 26.33 -8.70
CA ARG A 60 1.52 25.57 -7.97
C ARG A 60 0.88 24.49 -8.83
N SER A 61 0.44 24.83 -10.04
CA SER A 61 -0.23 23.89 -10.94
C SER A 61 0.68 22.76 -11.41
N ALA A 62 1.97 23.04 -11.65
CA ALA A 62 2.95 22.02 -12.00
C ALA A 62 3.21 21.08 -10.82
N PHE A 63 3.38 21.62 -9.61
CA PHE A 63 3.53 20.83 -8.39
C PHE A 63 2.30 19.96 -8.14
N VAL A 64 1.10 20.52 -8.16
CA VAL A 64 -0.14 19.78 -7.86
C VAL A 64 -0.40 18.70 -8.90
N ASN A 65 -0.21 18.95 -10.20
CA ASN A 65 -0.40 17.92 -11.21
C ASN A 65 0.62 16.79 -11.11
N MET A 66 1.88 17.11 -10.79
CA MET A 66 2.95 16.12 -10.61
C MET A 66 2.79 15.35 -9.30
N PHE A 67 2.49 16.04 -8.20
CA PHE A 67 2.14 15.43 -6.92
C PHE A 67 0.95 14.50 -7.13
N ALA A 68 -0.13 14.95 -7.76
CA ALA A 68 -1.31 14.15 -8.00
C ALA A 68 -1.11 12.97 -8.97
N SER A 69 -0.05 12.97 -9.79
CA SER A 69 0.24 11.88 -10.74
C SER A 69 1.27 10.86 -10.23
N LYS A 70 2.15 11.26 -9.30
CA LYS A 70 3.22 10.40 -8.77
C LYS A 70 3.08 10.09 -7.28
N TRP A 71 2.55 11.03 -6.49
CA TRP A 71 2.42 10.95 -5.03
C TRP A 71 1.00 11.10 -4.50
N ALA A 72 0.01 11.30 -5.39
CA ALA A 72 -1.35 10.97 -5.02
C ALA A 72 -1.33 9.54 -4.51
N PRO A 73 -2.12 9.21 -3.49
CA PRO A 73 -2.48 7.82 -3.27
C PRO A 73 -3.02 7.30 -4.61
N SER A 74 -2.19 6.54 -5.33
CA SER A 74 -2.59 5.94 -6.59
C SER A 74 -3.85 5.15 -6.29
N ALA A 75 -4.91 5.41 -7.05
CA ALA A 75 -6.05 4.51 -7.11
C ALA A 75 -5.63 3.10 -7.62
N GLU A 76 -4.35 2.93 -7.96
CA GLU A 76 -3.75 1.71 -8.49
C GLU A 76 -2.54 1.20 -7.66
N ASP A 77 -2.24 1.77 -6.48
CA ASP A 77 -1.54 0.97 -5.46
C ASP A 77 -2.59 0.14 -4.70
N GLU A 78 -3.27 -0.72 -5.46
CA GLU A 78 -3.97 -1.88 -4.93
C GLU A 78 -2.93 -2.94 -4.53
N SER A 79 -2.07 -2.61 -3.56
CA SER A 79 -1.78 -3.61 -2.53
C SER A 79 -3.06 -3.72 -1.69
N PRO A 80 -3.59 -4.93 -1.41
CA PRO A 80 -4.96 -5.12 -0.91
C PRO A 80 -5.11 -4.53 0.49
N GLY A 81 -5.43 -3.24 0.59
CA GLY A 81 -5.09 -2.48 1.80
C GLY A 81 -5.97 -1.30 2.17
N ALA A 82 -6.52 -0.52 1.22
CA ALA A 82 -7.45 0.57 1.57
C ALA A 82 -8.84 0.01 1.94
N PRO A 83 -9.57 0.59 2.92
CA PRO A 83 -10.94 0.21 3.28
C PRO A 83 -11.89 0.47 2.11
N ASN A 84 -11.94 -0.49 1.19
CA ASN A 84 -13.03 -0.60 0.24
C ASN A 84 -14.35 -0.56 1.03
N LYS A 85 -15.35 0.14 0.49
CA LYS A 85 -16.73 0.15 1.01
C LYS A 85 -17.42 -1.22 0.89
N GLU A 86 -16.67 -2.31 0.99
CA GLU A 86 -17.18 -3.66 1.22
C GLU A 86 -17.41 -3.79 2.73
N GLY A 87 -18.65 -3.50 3.12
CA GLY A 87 -19.07 -3.36 4.51
C GLY A 87 -18.65 -4.53 5.39
N MET A 88 -18.28 -4.22 6.64
CA MET A 88 -18.10 -5.13 7.79
C MET A 88 -18.27 -6.62 7.47
N ARG A 89 -17.33 -7.22 6.75
CA ARG A 89 -17.29 -8.66 6.53
C ARG A 89 -16.05 -9.23 7.19
N VAL A 90 -16.22 -10.40 7.80
CA VAL A 90 -15.10 -11.18 8.31
C VAL A 90 -14.23 -11.57 7.11
N ARG A 91 -12.94 -11.25 7.19
CA ARG A 91 -11.95 -11.70 6.21
C ARG A 91 -11.33 -12.99 6.68
N VAL A 92 -11.19 -13.96 5.79
CA VAL A 92 -10.65 -15.28 6.08
C VAL A 92 -9.39 -15.51 5.25
N ALA A 93 -8.28 -15.77 5.94
CA ALA A 93 -7.03 -16.18 5.34
C ALA A 93 -6.73 -17.63 5.72
N VAL A 94 -6.37 -18.46 4.73
CA VAL A 94 -5.97 -19.85 4.96
C VAL A 94 -4.48 -19.99 4.77
N ARG A 95 -3.78 -20.48 5.80
CA ARG A 95 -2.34 -20.75 5.74
C ARG A 95 -2.06 -22.25 5.69
N VAL A 96 -1.44 -22.69 4.61
CA VAL A 96 -1.01 -24.07 4.43
C VAL A 96 0.43 -24.21 4.90
N ARG A 97 0.65 -25.00 5.96
CA ARG A 97 2.01 -25.30 6.42
C ARG A 97 2.70 -26.34 5.54
N PRO A 98 4.06 -26.35 5.48
CA PRO A 98 4.81 -27.49 4.97
C PRO A 98 4.49 -28.79 5.75
N LEU A 99 4.74 -29.91 5.10
CA LEU A 99 4.67 -31.23 5.76
C LEU A 99 5.73 -31.29 6.86
N SER A 100 5.36 -31.83 8.01
CA SER A 100 6.23 -32.05 9.16
C SER A 100 7.13 -33.25 8.94
N SER A 101 8.23 -33.35 9.68
CA SER A 101 9.16 -34.50 9.58
C SER A 101 8.48 -35.84 9.87
N LYS A 102 7.49 -35.85 10.78
CA LYS A 102 6.69 -37.04 11.09
C LYS A 102 5.84 -37.48 9.90
N GLU A 103 5.17 -36.54 9.23
CA GLU A 103 4.37 -36.81 8.03
C GLU A 103 5.23 -37.33 6.88
N HIS A 104 6.46 -36.82 6.73
CA HIS A 104 7.42 -37.36 5.76
C HIS A 104 7.85 -38.80 6.13
N ALA A 105 8.12 -39.08 7.41
CA ALA A 105 8.49 -40.43 7.87
C ALA A 105 7.35 -41.45 7.66
N GLU A 106 6.09 -41.01 7.73
CA GLU A 106 4.91 -41.81 7.45
C GLU A 106 4.57 -41.90 5.96
N ASN A 107 5.40 -41.32 5.06
CA ASN A 107 5.15 -41.23 3.62
C ASN A 107 3.80 -40.57 3.26
N ALA A 108 3.35 -39.60 4.06
CA ALA A 108 2.16 -38.83 3.77
C ALA A 108 2.35 -37.98 2.49
N LYS A 109 1.32 -37.93 1.64
CA LYS A 109 1.35 -37.16 0.40
C LYS A 109 0.62 -35.82 0.59
N PRO A 110 1.10 -34.73 -0.02
CA PRO A 110 0.36 -33.48 -0.05
C PRO A 110 -0.99 -33.70 -0.76
N CYS A 111 -2.07 -33.20 -0.17
CA CYS A 111 -3.44 -33.38 -0.68
C CYS A 111 -4.13 -32.06 -1.04
N ILE A 112 -3.37 -30.96 -1.04
CA ILE A 112 -3.84 -29.60 -1.28
C ILE A 112 -3.22 -29.09 -2.58
N ASP A 113 -4.08 -28.66 -3.50
CA ASP A 113 -3.71 -28.01 -4.76
C ASP A 113 -4.16 -26.54 -4.75
N PHE A 114 -3.45 -25.69 -5.49
CA PHE A 114 -3.72 -24.25 -5.59
C PHE A 114 -4.06 -23.90 -7.05
N PRO A 115 -5.34 -24.02 -7.47
CA PRO A 115 -5.73 -23.75 -8.85
C PRO A 115 -5.67 -22.24 -9.19
N GLN A 116 -5.83 -21.37 -8.19
CA GLN A 116 -5.77 -19.90 -8.31
C GLN A 116 -5.18 -19.31 -7.03
N GLU A 117 -4.83 -18.03 -7.04
CA GLU A 117 -4.21 -17.33 -5.92
C GLU A 117 -5.07 -17.33 -4.64
N THR A 118 -6.39 -17.20 -4.78
CA THR A 118 -7.35 -17.18 -3.67
C THR A 118 -8.13 -18.48 -3.51
N GLN A 119 -7.75 -19.54 -4.24
CA GLN A 119 -8.44 -20.82 -4.22
C GLN A 119 -7.57 -21.95 -3.69
N LEU A 120 -8.20 -22.81 -2.92
CA LEU A 120 -7.61 -24.02 -2.36
C LEU A 120 -8.48 -25.22 -2.75
N LYS A 121 -7.84 -26.27 -3.26
CA LYS A 121 -8.53 -27.50 -3.71
C LYS A 121 -8.06 -28.70 -2.90
N ILE A 122 -9.02 -29.49 -2.41
CA ILE A 122 -8.77 -30.75 -1.71
C ILE A 122 -9.55 -31.85 -2.44
N GLY A 123 -8.81 -32.75 -3.11
CA GLY A 123 -9.42 -33.79 -3.93
C GLY A 123 -10.28 -33.21 -5.06
N LYS A 124 -11.60 -33.35 -4.95
CA LYS A 124 -12.57 -32.86 -5.95
C LYS A 124 -13.20 -31.51 -5.60
N HIS A 125 -13.01 -31.02 -4.37
CA HIS A 125 -13.66 -29.81 -3.87
C HIS A 125 -12.71 -28.61 -3.95
N ALA A 126 -13.22 -27.46 -4.38
CA ALA A 126 -12.50 -26.19 -4.41
C ALA A 126 -13.17 -25.19 -3.47
N PHE A 127 -12.36 -24.44 -2.75
CA PHE A 127 -12.75 -23.44 -1.75
C PHE A 127 -12.07 -22.12 -2.10
N THR A 128 -12.79 -21.01 -1.94
CA THR A 128 -12.26 -19.65 -2.20
C THR A 128 -12.26 -18.86 -0.89
N TYR A 129 -11.17 -18.15 -0.62
CA TYR A 129 -10.97 -17.34 0.58
C TYR A 129 -10.48 -15.94 0.19
N ASP A 130 -10.43 -15.00 1.14
CA ASP A 130 -9.85 -13.68 0.85
C ASP A 130 -8.33 -13.81 0.56
N HIS A 131 -7.64 -14.70 1.28
CA HIS A 131 -6.22 -15.00 1.06
C HIS A 131 -5.91 -16.49 1.24
N VAL A 132 -5.08 -17.06 0.35
CA VAL A 132 -4.52 -18.41 0.51
C VAL A 132 -2.99 -18.32 0.55
N LEU A 133 -2.44 -18.50 1.75
CA LEU A 133 -1.02 -18.40 2.04
C LEU A 133 -0.40 -19.80 1.91
N GLN A 134 0.46 -19.97 0.91
CA GLN A 134 1.08 -21.25 0.59
C GLN A 134 2.22 -21.62 1.57
N LYS A 135 2.82 -22.79 1.35
CA LYS A 135 3.83 -23.42 2.22
C LYS A 135 5.08 -22.58 2.44
N ASN A 136 5.43 -21.73 1.48
CA ASN A 136 6.67 -20.96 1.45
C ASN A 136 6.48 -19.51 1.89
N VAL A 137 5.30 -19.15 2.42
CA VAL A 137 5.01 -17.78 2.84
C VAL A 137 5.62 -17.53 4.22
N ASP A 138 6.43 -16.47 4.29
CA ASP A 138 7.11 -16.06 5.51
C ASP A 138 6.17 -15.37 6.50
N GLN A 139 6.58 -15.29 7.77
CA GLN A 139 5.77 -14.64 8.80
C GLN A 139 5.54 -13.15 8.50
N GLN A 140 6.51 -12.50 7.86
CA GLN A 140 6.41 -11.10 7.48
C GLN A 140 5.28 -10.90 6.46
N ASP A 141 5.22 -11.74 5.43
CA ASP A 141 4.17 -11.68 4.41
C ASP A 141 2.78 -11.98 4.98
N VAL A 142 2.68 -12.94 5.92
CA VAL A 142 1.43 -13.21 6.65
C VAL A 142 0.98 -11.96 7.41
N TYR A 143 1.90 -11.29 8.10
CA TYR A 143 1.60 -10.07 8.85
C TYR A 143 1.16 -8.94 7.93
N ASP A 144 1.92 -8.68 6.87
CA ASP A 144 1.65 -7.59 5.93
C ASP A 144 0.32 -7.78 5.20
N THR A 145 -0.01 -9.03 4.84
CA THR A 145 -1.25 -9.36 4.13
C THR A 145 -2.47 -9.35 5.07
N CYS A 146 -2.39 -9.98 6.24
CA CYS A 146 -3.59 -10.25 7.06
C CYS A 146 -3.75 -9.31 8.26
N VAL A 147 -2.64 -8.84 8.84
CA VAL A 147 -2.62 -8.24 10.19
C VAL A 147 -2.39 -6.73 10.15
N LYS A 148 -1.51 -6.25 9.27
CA LYS A 148 -1.11 -4.84 9.19
C LYS A 148 -2.29 -3.88 9.18
N ARG A 149 -3.29 -4.15 8.34
CA ARG A 149 -4.49 -3.32 8.26
C ARG A 149 -5.33 -3.35 9.54
N LEU A 150 -5.42 -4.49 10.22
CA LEU A 150 -6.14 -4.62 11.48
C LEU A 150 -5.45 -3.79 12.57
N VAL A 151 -4.12 -3.83 12.63
CA VAL A 151 -3.34 -3.01 13.56
C VAL A 151 -3.55 -1.51 13.29
N CYS A 152 -3.54 -1.09 12.02
CA CYS A 152 -3.84 0.30 11.67
C CYS A 152 -5.24 0.72 12.14
N ASN A 153 -6.26 -0.13 11.96
CA ASN A 153 -7.62 0.14 12.44
C ASN A 153 -7.68 0.21 13.96
N PHE A 154 -6.94 -0.66 14.66
CA PHE A 154 -6.86 -0.64 16.12
C PHE A 154 -6.30 0.69 16.64
N VAL A 155 -5.21 1.18 16.04
CA VAL A 155 -4.60 2.47 16.39
C VAL A 155 -5.54 3.66 16.12
N GLN A 156 -6.44 3.53 15.15
CA GLN A 156 -7.48 4.51 14.87
C GLN A 156 -8.68 4.45 15.84
N GLY A 157 -8.65 3.55 16.83
CA GLY A 157 -9.69 3.42 17.85
C GLY A 157 -10.79 2.39 17.53
N PHE A 158 -10.60 1.55 16.50
CA PHE A 158 -11.53 0.46 16.21
C PHE A 158 -11.18 -0.82 16.99
N ASN A 159 -12.20 -1.57 17.42
CA ASN A 159 -11.98 -2.91 17.97
C ASN A 159 -11.65 -3.88 16.84
N THR A 160 -10.59 -4.68 17.01
CA THR A 160 -10.16 -5.69 16.04
C THR A 160 -9.87 -7.00 16.73
N THR A 161 -10.23 -8.11 16.10
CA THR A 161 -9.98 -9.47 16.60
C THR A 161 -9.33 -10.31 15.51
N ILE A 162 -8.35 -11.13 15.91
CA ILE A 162 -7.68 -12.14 15.08
C ILE A 162 -7.86 -13.48 15.78
N LEU A 163 -8.21 -14.53 15.04
CA LEU A 163 -8.47 -15.89 15.52
C LEU A 163 -7.56 -16.90 14.82
#